data_AF-A0A7Z0JA98-F1
#
_entry.id   AF-A0A7Z0JA98-F1
#
_cell.length_a   1.000
_cell.length_b   1.000
_cell.length_c   1.000
_cell.angle_alpha   90.00
_cell.angle_beta   90.00
_cell.angle_gamma   90.00
#
_symmetry.space_group_name_H-M   'P 1'
#
loop_
_entity.id
_entity.type
_entity.pdbx_description
1 polymer ?
#
loop_
_entity_poly.entity_id
_entity_poly.type
_entity_poly.pdbx_seq_one_letter_code
_entity_poly.pdbx_strand_id
1 'polypeptide(L)'
;MRAVLPLTAAVGLLTVTACSGYDQDAHRQAMEDRGISVTGDMDSVTAEMESACEADDPALFVFGFLNEGGDPEALRIGIEHVCPERVEEFEDALTM
;
A
#
# COMPACT_ATOMS: atom_id res chain seq x y z
N MET A 1 32.37 45.79 -24.42
CA MET A 1 32.37 44.39 -24.86
C MET A 1 31.49 43.60 -23.91
N ARG A 2 30.32 43.15 -24.36
CA ARG A 2 29.42 42.29 -23.57
C ARG A 2 29.76 40.84 -23.93
N ALA A 3 30.55 40.18 -23.10
CA ALA A 3 30.84 38.76 -23.24
C ALA A 3 29.65 37.98 -22.69
N VAL A 4 28.89 37.38 -23.59
CA VAL A 4 27.90 36.33 -23.30
C VAL A 4 28.70 35.02 -23.30
N LEU A 5 28.72 34.31 -22.18
CA LEU A 5 29.20 32.93 -22.13
C LEU A 5 28.11 32.08 -21.46
N PRO A 6 27.60 31.05 -22.16
CA PRO A 6 26.61 30.13 -21.63
C PRO A 6 27.34 29.06 -20.83
N LEU A 7 26.92 28.82 -19.60
CA LEU A 7 27.27 27.61 -18.88
C LEU A 7 25.98 26.93 -18.46
N THR A 8 25.48 26.16 -19.43
CA THR A 8 24.80 24.89 -19.26
C THR A 8 25.36 24.12 -18.06
N ALA A 9 24.78 24.36 -16.88
CA ALA A 9 24.79 23.39 -15.80
C ALA A 9 23.51 22.55 -15.96
N ALA A 10 23.59 21.55 -16.84
CA ALA A 10 22.69 20.42 -16.80
C ALA A 10 22.91 19.72 -15.45
N VAL A 11 22.15 20.14 -14.43
CA VAL A 11 21.99 19.36 -13.21
C VAL A 11 21.03 18.23 -13.55
N GLY A 12 21.58 17.24 -14.25
CA GLY A 12 21.07 15.89 -14.22
C GLY A 12 21.34 15.33 -12.83
N LEU A 13 20.34 15.44 -11.97
CA LEU A 13 20.09 14.46 -10.91
C LEU A 13 18.76 13.82 -11.32
N LEU A 14 18.83 12.84 -12.23
CA LEU A 14 18.61 11.46 -11.84
C LEU A 14 17.34 11.34 -10.99
N THR A 15 16.21 11.28 -11.69
CA THR A 15 15.13 10.31 -11.49
C THR A 15 15.40 9.29 -10.37
N VAL A 16 15.19 9.68 -9.11
CA VAL A 16 15.00 8.78 -7.98
C VAL A 16 13.61 9.05 -7.43
N THR A 17 12.59 8.66 -8.17
CA THR A 17 11.21 8.59 -7.68
C THR A 17 10.59 7.23 -7.98
N ALA A 18 11.41 6.21 -8.23
CA ALA A 18 10.97 4.88 -8.67
C ALA A 18 10.98 3.80 -7.57
N CYS A 19 11.06 4.17 -6.28
CA CYS A 19 10.93 3.25 -5.15
C CYS A 19 10.45 3.99 -3.88
N SER A 20 9.19 4.45 -3.80
CA SER A 20 8.56 4.49 -2.47
C SER A 20 8.11 3.06 -2.18
N GLY A 21 9.09 2.21 -1.81
CA GLY A 21 8.82 0.82 -1.48
C GLY A 21 7.85 0.76 -0.31
N TYR A 22 6.94 -0.22 -0.36
CA TYR A 22 6.09 -0.60 0.75
C TYR A 22 6.88 -0.59 2.07
N ASP A 23 6.39 0.17 3.06
CA ASP A 23 7.00 0.27 4.38
C ASP A 23 6.25 -0.65 5.36
N GLN A 24 6.86 -1.80 5.61
CA GLN A 24 6.30 -2.86 6.45
C GLN A 24 6.18 -2.45 7.92
N ASP A 25 7.09 -1.61 8.42
CA ASP A 25 7.03 -1.13 9.80
C ASP A 25 5.92 -0.08 9.96
N ALA A 26 5.75 0.80 8.98
CA ALA A 26 4.63 1.73 8.95
C ALA A 26 3.28 0.99 8.84
N HIS A 27 3.20 -0.07 8.05
CA HIS A 27 2.00 -0.91 7.95
C HIS A 27 1.68 -1.58 9.30
N ARG A 28 2.67 -2.21 9.95
CA ARG A 28 2.47 -2.81 11.28
C ARG A 28 2.00 -1.77 12.29
N GLN A 29 2.64 -0.60 12.30
CA GLN A 29 2.28 0.48 13.22
C GLN A 29 0.84 0.98 12.99
N ALA A 30 0.39 1.11 11.74
CA ALA A 30 -0.97 1.50 11.42
C ALA A 30 -2.02 0.50 11.95
N MET A 31 -1.73 -0.80 11.88
CA MET A 31 -2.59 -1.85 12.48
C MET A 31 -2.62 -1.73 14.01
N GLU A 32 -1.46 -1.60 14.64
CA GLU A 32 -1.36 -1.47 16.10
C GLU A 32 -2.06 -0.22 16.65
N ASP A 33 -1.98 0.90 15.94
CA ASP A 33 -2.67 2.16 16.28
C ASP A 33 -4.20 2.02 16.27
N ARG A 34 -4.73 1.04 15.52
CA ARG A 34 -6.16 0.67 15.53
C ARG A 34 -6.50 -0.46 16.50
N GLY A 35 -5.55 -0.90 17.31
CA GLY A 35 -5.72 -1.99 18.28
C GLY A 35 -5.71 -3.38 17.65
N ILE A 36 -5.29 -3.50 16.39
CA ILE A 36 -5.18 -4.77 15.67
C ILE A 36 -3.83 -5.38 16.03
N SER A 37 -3.87 -6.48 16.79
CA SER A 37 -2.65 -7.14 17.22
C SER A 37 -2.10 -8.01 16.09
N VAL A 38 -0.99 -7.58 15.50
CA VAL A 38 -0.21 -8.39 14.57
C VAL A 38 0.67 -9.34 15.40
N THR A 39 0.17 -10.56 15.62
CA THR A 39 0.91 -11.59 16.37
C THR A 39 1.77 -12.50 15.47
N GLY A 40 1.60 -12.38 14.16
CA GLY A 40 2.29 -13.17 13.14
C GLY A 40 3.39 -12.41 12.40
N ASP A 41 3.92 -13.06 11.37
CA ASP A 41 4.90 -12.47 10.47
C ASP A 41 4.22 -11.45 9.53
N MET A 42 4.74 -10.23 9.50
CA MET A 42 4.23 -9.19 8.61
C MET A 42 4.45 -9.54 7.13
N ASP A 43 5.41 -10.41 6.79
CA ASP A 43 5.58 -10.86 5.40
C ASP A 43 4.34 -11.64 4.93
N SER A 44 3.75 -12.44 5.82
CA SER A 44 2.53 -13.20 5.50
C SER A 44 1.33 -12.27 5.34
N VAL A 45 1.18 -11.29 6.22
CA VAL A 45 0.13 -10.26 6.12
C VAL A 45 0.28 -9.47 4.82
N THR A 46 1.50 -9.08 4.48
CA THR A 46 1.79 -8.35 3.23
C THR A 46 1.43 -9.19 2.01
N ALA A 47 1.85 -10.46 1.98
CA ALA A 47 1.59 -11.36 0.85
C ALA A 47 0.08 -11.61 0.65
N GLU A 48 -0.70 -11.68 1.73
CA GLU A 48 -2.15 -11.79 1.65
C GLU A 48 -2.78 -10.52 1.04
N MET A 49 -2.29 -9.34 1.43
CA MET A 49 -2.74 -8.08 0.83
C MET A 49 -2.30 -7.94 -0.62
N GLU A 50 -1.09 -8.38 -0.99
CA GLU A 50 -0.66 -8.45 -2.39
C GLU A 50 -1.58 -9.37 -3.20
N SER A 51 -1.98 -10.53 -2.66
CA SER A 51 -2.96 -11.40 -3.30
C SER A 51 -4.33 -10.74 -3.44
N ALA A 52 -4.74 -9.91 -2.48
CA ALA A 52 -5.96 -9.11 -2.58
C ALA A 52 -5.84 -8.07 -3.70
N CYS A 53 -4.69 -7.40 -3.79
CA CYS A 53 -4.38 -6.42 -4.83
C CYS A 53 -4.35 -7.03 -6.24
N GLU A 54 -4.03 -8.31 -6.37
CA GLU A 54 -4.10 -9.06 -7.64
C GLU A 54 -5.48 -9.65 -7.92
N ALA A 55 -6.42 -9.62 -6.97
CA ALA A 55 -7.74 -10.23 -7.16
C ALA A 55 -8.61 -9.44 -8.15
N ASP A 56 -9.19 -10.14 -9.12
CA ASP A 56 -10.11 -9.56 -10.11
C ASP A 56 -11.42 -9.06 -9.49
N ASP A 57 -11.84 -9.64 -8.37
CA ASP A 57 -13.10 -9.32 -7.67
C ASP A 57 -12.85 -9.05 -6.17
N PRO A 58 -12.79 -7.77 -5.76
CA PRO A 58 -12.64 -7.36 -4.37
C PRO A 58 -13.72 -7.90 -3.43
N ALA A 59 -14.96 -8.02 -3.91
CA ALA A 59 -16.07 -8.47 -3.08
C ALA A 59 -15.93 -9.96 -2.71
N LEU A 60 -15.47 -10.79 -3.64
CA LEU A 60 -15.15 -12.19 -3.35
C LEU A 60 -13.99 -12.33 -2.37
N PHE A 61 -12.95 -11.49 -2.49
CA PHE A 61 -11.83 -11.49 -1.56
C PHE A 61 -12.28 -11.07 -0.16
N VAL A 62 -12.97 -9.92 -0.04
CA VAL A 62 -13.52 -9.40 1.22
C VAL A 62 -14.40 -10.46 1.89
N PHE A 63 -15.30 -11.10 1.14
CA PHE A 63 -16.16 -12.16 1.66
C PHE A 63 -15.34 -13.33 2.24
N GLY A 64 -14.32 -13.80 1.52
CA GLY A 64 -13.43 -14.87 1.99
C GLY A 64 -12.71 -14.47 3.27
N PHE A 65 -12.05 -13.32 3.24
CA PHE A 65 -11.27 -12.77 4.36
C PHE A 65 -12.11 -12.62 5.64
N LEU A 66 -13.30 -12.04 5.54
CA LEU A 66 -14.20 -11.87 6.69
C LEU A 66 -14.74 -13.22 7.20
N ASN A 67 -15.02 -14.17 6.31
CA ASN A 67 -15.50 -15.49 6.70
C ASN A 67 -14.42 -16.34 7.39
N GLU A 68 -13.15 -16.08 7.11
CA GLU A 68 -12.00 -16.67 7.82
C GLU A 68 -11.73 -15.99 9.17
N GLY A 69 -12.49 -14.94 9.51
CA GLY A 69 -12.37 -14.21 10.77
C GLY A 69 -11.37 -13.05 10.70
N GLY A 70 -10.99 -12.62 9.50
CA GLY A 70 -10.16 -11.44 9.29
C GLY A 70 -10.85 -10.16 9.76
N ASP A 71 -10.05 -9.19 10.21
CA ASP A 71 -10.56 -7.90 10.68
C ASP A 71 -10.73 -6.91 9.49
N PRO A 72 -11.93 -6.36 9.24
CA PRO A 72 -12.18 -5.47 8.10
C PRO A 72 -11.28 -4.24 8.10
N GLU A 73 -10.89 -3.73 9.28
CA GLU A 73 -9.99 -2.59 9.38
C GLU A 73 -8.55 -2.99 9.05
N ALA A 74 -8.14 -4.24 9.37
CA ALA A 74 -6.85 -4.77 8.96
C ALA A 74 -6.74 -4.87 7.44
N LEU A 75 -7.81 -5.33 6.77
CA LEU A 75 -7.87 -5.38 5.30
C LEU A 75 -7.76 -3.96 4.71
N ARG A 76 -8.50 -3.00 5.24
CA ARG A 76 -8.49 -1.61 4.78
C ARG A 76 -7.09 -0.98 4.86
N ILE A 77 -6.43 -1.12 6.02
CA ILE A 77 -5.05 -0.65 6.23
C ILE A 77 -4.09 -1.40 5.28
N GLY A 78 -4.27 -2.70 5.10
CA GLY A 78 -3.46 -3.51 4.21
C GLY A 78 -3.50 -3.06 2.76
N ILE A 79 -4.70 -2.84 2.22
CA ILE A 79 -4.88 -2.31 0.86
C ILE A 79 -4.31 -0.89 0.75
N GLU A 80 -4.53 -0.02 1.73
CA GLU A 80 -3.99 1.36 1.74
C GLU A 80 -2.46 1.38 1.67
N HIS A 81 -1.79 0.41 2.28
CA HIS A 81 -0.34 0.32 2.27
C HIS A 81 0.24 -0.43 1.07
N VAL A 82 -0.45 -1.45 0.53
CA VAL A 82 0.08 -2.33 -0.52
C VAL A 82 -0.36 -1.91 -1.92
N CYS A 83 -1.63 -1.55 -2.12
CA CYS A 83 -2.17 -1.07 -3.39
C CYS A 83 -3.17 0.08 -3.15
N PRO A 84 -2.67 1.29 -2.77
CA PRO A 84 -3.52 2.43 -2.42
C PRO A 84 -4.53 2.81 -3.51
N GLU A 85 -4.21 2.54 -4.77
CA GLU A 85 -5.10 2.79 -5.90
C GLU A 85 -6.38 1.95 -5.91
N ARG A 86 -6.42 0.83 -5.16
CA ARG A 86 -7.58 -0.06 -5.06
C ARG A 86 -8.38 0.11 -3.76
N VAL A 87 -7.97 1.03 -2.88
CA VAL A 87 -8.64 1.24 -1.57
C VAL A 87 -10.14 1.48 -1.73
N GLU A 88 -10.54 2.35 -2.66
CA GLU A 88 -11.96 2.66 -2.88
C GLU A 88 -12.77 1.42 -3.29
N GLU A 89 -12.20 0.53 -4.12
CA GLU A 89 -12.87 -0.72 -4.53
C GLU A 89 -13.12 -1.65 -3.34
N PHE A 90 -12.15 -1.74 -2.42
CA PHE A 90 -12.25 -2.56 -1.22
C PHE A 90 -13.13 -1.93 -0.14
N GLU A 91 -13.13 -0.60 0.02
CA GLU A 91 -14.05 0.11 0.92
C GLU A 91 -15.51 -0.05 0.45
N ASP A 92 -15.77 0.06 -0.85
CA ASP A 92 -17.08 -0.25 -1.41
C ASP A 92 -17.47 -1.70 -1.11
N ALA A 93 -16.58 -2.66 -1.36
CA ALA A 93 -16.83 -4.08 -1.09
C ALA A 93 -17.07 -4.42 0.40
N LEU A 94 -16.46 -3.68 1.34
CA LEU A 94 -16.68 -3.82 2.78
C LEU A 94 -18.03 -3.28 3.27
N THR A 95 -18.69 -2.44 2.47
CA THR A 95 -19.97 -1.79 2.84
C THR A 95 -21.19 -2.38 2.15
N MET A 96 -21.00 -3.32 1.21
CA MET A 96 -22.07 -4.06 0.52
C MET A 96 -22.63 -5.20 1.37
#